data_AF-A0A4Y2AGR8-F1
#
_entry.id   AF-A0A4Y2AGR8-F1
#
_cell.length_a   1.000
_cell.length_b   1.000
_cell.length_c   1.000
_cell.angle_alpha   90.00
_cell.angle_beta   90.00
_cell.angle_gamma   90.00
#
_symmetry.space_group_name_H-M   'P 1'
#
loop_
_entity.id
_entity.type
_entity.pdbx_description
1 polymer ?
#
loop_
_entity_poly.entity_id
_entity_poly.type
_entity_poly.pdbx_seq_one_letter_code
_entity_poly.pdbx_strand_id
1 'polypeptide(L)'
;MSVSKRPINQLTLPVGLRRLYDARPSRILPLCERVKMLLDDPDLTNVKIKSVDLFCFPPLDIPQFSFLNPFSGFDKSETAPVVFQQLFLYHRSRYSSFIPIFTDGWKSAGHVGCAMSFPSDTQSYRLHN
;
A
#
# COMPACT_ATOMS: atom_id res chain seq x y z
N MET A 1 -32.74 -3.19 -8.37
CA MET A 1 -31.40 -3.80 -8.48
C MET A 1 -30.46 -3.05 -7.55
N SER A 2 -29.92 -3.73 -6.53
CA SER A 2 -29.01 -3.10 -5.56
C SER A 2 -27.63 -2.93 -6.18
N VAL A 3 -27.23 -1.70 -6.48
CA VAL A 3 -25.84 -1.41 -6.86
C VAL A 3 -24.99 -1.68 -5.63
N SER A 4 -24.16 -2.73 -5.69
CA SER A 4 -23.19 -3.05 -4.65
C SER A 4 -22.37 -1.79 -4.37
N LYS A 5 -22.57 -1.15 -3.21
CA LYS A 5 -21.80 0.00 -2.74
C LYS A 5 -20.39 -0.46 -2.38
N ARG A 6 -19.60 -0.84 -3.39
CA ARG A 6 -18.18 -1.14 -3.23
C ARG A 6 -17.46 0.21 -3.03
N PRO A 7 -16.79 0.46 -1.90
CA PRO A 7 -16.11 1.73 -1.63
C PRO A 7 -15.12 2.13 -2.74
N ILE A 8 -14.53 1.13 -3.40
CA ILE A 8 -13.57 1.29 -4.51
C ILE A 8 -14.22 1.81 -5.80
N ASN A 9 -15.51 1.55 -6.04
CA ASN A 9 -16.20 2.02 -7.24
C ASN A 9 -16.40 3.55 -7.23
N GLN A 10 -16.29 4.19 -6.07
CA GLN A 10 -16.42 5.65 -5.92
C GLN A 10 -15.07 6.39 -6.00
N LEU A 11 -13.94 5.67 -5.96
CA LEU A 11 -12.61 6.26 -5.94
C LEU A 11 -12.11 6.59 -7.35
N THR A 12 -12.69 7.58 -8.03
CA THR A 12 -12.21 8.02 -9.37
C THR A 12 -10.93 8.84 -9.28
N LEU A 13 -9.95 8.55 -10.14
CA LEU A 13 -8.79 9.41 -10.28
C LEU A 13 -9.22 10.78 -10.87
N PRO A 14 -8.84 11.92 -10.25
CA PRO A 14 -9.11 13.24 -10.83
C PRO A 14 -8.52 13.36 -12.23
N VAL A 15 -9.25 14.01 -13.15
CA VAL A 15 -8.86 14.20 -14.56
C VAL A 15 -7.45 14.76 -14.73
N GLY A 16 -7.04 15.72 -13.89
CA GLY A 16 -5.69 16.30 -13.93
C GLY A 16 -4.60 15.28 -13.62
N LEU A 17 -4.82 14.42 -12.62
CA LEU A 17 -3.88 13.35 -12.27
C LEU A 17 -3.81 12.27 -13.35
N ARG A 18 -4.94 11.93 -13.98
CA ARG A 18 -4.99 10.99 -15.11
C ARG A 18 -4.11 11.47 -16.26
N ARG A 19 -4.25 12.75 -16.65
CA ARG A 19 -3.43 13.38 -17.70
C ARG A 19 -1.93 13.34 -17.39
N LEU A 20 -1.54 13.59 -16.14
CA LEU A 20 -0.14 13.53 -15.71
C LEU A 20 0.43 12.11 -15.76
N TYR A 21 -0.35 11.10 -15.40
CA TYR A 21 0.05 9.69 -15.50
C TYR A 21 0.21 9.25 -16.96
N ASP A 22 -0.74 9.65 -17.81
CA ASP A 22 -0.76 9.27 -19.23
C ASP A 22 0.43 9.88 -20.01
N ALA A 23 0.96 11.01 -19.53
CA ALA A 23 2.13 11.67 -20.10
C ALA A 23 3.49 11.05 -19.69
N ARG A 24 3.53 10.06 -18.78
CA ARG A 24 4.79 9.44 -18.33
C ARG A 24 5.14 8.17 -19.14
N PRO A 25 6.41 7.99 -19.56
CA PRO A 25 6.86 6.78 -20.26
C PRO A 25 6.72 5.48 -19.45
N SER A 26 6.89 5.54 -18.12
CA SER A 26 6.73 4.40 -17.20
C SER A 26 5.36 4.46 -16.50
N ARG A 27 4.29 4.23 -17.27
CA ARG A 27 2.92 4.39 -16.78
C ARG A 27 2.46 3.16 -16.00
N ILE A 28 2.65 3.17 -14.68
CA ILE A 28 1.95 2.25 -13.78
C ILE A 28 0.82 3.05 -13.11
N LEU A 29 -0.42 2.61 -13.31
CA LEU A 29 -1.58 3.26 -12.68
C LEU A 29 -1.52 3.13 -11.14
N PRO A 30 -2.02 4.13 -10.40
CA PRO A 30 -2.20 4.03 -8.96
C PRO A 30 -2.95 2.75 -8.56
N LEU A 31 -2.63 2.20 -7.39
CA LEU A 31 -3.18 0.94 -6.91
C LEU A 31 -4.71 0.90 -7.00
N CYS A 32 -5.39 1.99 -6.64
CA CYS A 32 -6.86 2.08 -6.70
C CYS A 32 -7.44 1.86 -8.11
N GLU A 33 -6.77 2.31 -9.17
CA GLU A 33 -7.21 2.06 -10.55
C GLU A 33 -6.90 0.64 -11.00
N ARG A 34 -5.75 0.08 -10.59
CA ARG A 34 -5.40 -1.31 -10.91
C ARG A 34 -6.33 -2.32 -10.23
N VAL A 35 -6.75 -2.04 -9.00
CA VAL A 35 -7.68 -2.90 -8.25
C VAL A 35 -9.10 -2.85 -8.84
N LYS A 36 -9.55 -1.72 -9.42
CA LYS A 36 -10.83 -1.67 -10.14
C LYS A 36 -10.88 -2.64 -11.31
N MET A 37 -9.83 -2.68 -12.11
CA MET A 37 -9.74 -3.62 -13.25
C MET A 37 -9.86 -5.07 -12.81
N LEU A 38 -9.33 -5.39 -11.62
CA LEU A 38 -9.45 -6.73 -11.02
C LEU A 38 -10.87 -7.00 -10.48
N LEU A 39 -11.59 -5.97 -10.03
CA LEU A 39 -12.95 -6.09 -9.49
C LEU A 39 -14.04 -6.15 -10.57
N ASP A 40 -13.74 -5.67 -11.77
CA ASP A 40 -14.58 -5.75 -12.97
C ASP A 40 -14.44 -7.11 -13.68
N ASP A 41 -13.54 -7.97 -13.22
CA ASP A 41 -13.35 -9.33 -13.73
C ASP A 41 -14.59 -10.20 -13.42
N PRO A 42 -15.26 -10.78 -14.43
CA PRO A 42 -16.44 -11.61 -14.24
C PRO A 42 -16.18 -12.84 -13.34
N ASP A 43 -14.95 -13.36 -13.30
CA ASP A 43 -14.59 -14.51 -12.44
C ASP A 43 -14.48 -14.12 -10.95
N LEU A 44 -14.27 -12.83 -10.66
CA LEU A 44 -14.15 -12.29 -9.31
C LEU A 44 -15.48 -11.71 -8.77
N THR A 45 -16.56 -11.80 -9.54
CA THR A 45 -17.91 -11.38 -9.11
C THR A 45 -18.40 -12.12 -7.86
N ASN A 46 -17.89 -13.32 -7.59
CA ASN A 46 -18.24 -14.16 -6.44
C ASN A 46 -17.38 -13.92 -5.18
N VAL A 47 -16.41 -13.00 -5.23
CA VAL A 47 -15.58 -12.69 -4.07
C VAL A 47 -16.38 -11.89 -3.04
N LYS A 48 -16.77 -12.53 -1.94
CA LYS A 48 -17.35 -11.84 -0.78
C LYS A 48 -16.26 -11.05 -0.05
N ILE A 49 -16.24 -9.74 -0.27
CA ILE A 49 -15.42 -8.80 0.51
C ILE A 49 -15.95 -8.82 1.95
N LYS A 50 -15.15 -9.31 2.90
CA LYS A 50 -15.45 -9.22 4.33
C LYS A 50 -14.82 -7.94 4.88
N SER A 51 -15.63 -7.07 5.48
CA SER A 51 -15.12 -6.00 6.33
C SER A 51 -14.62 -6.62 7.64
N VAL A 52 -13.38 -6.31 8.04
CA VAL A 52 -12.83 -6.70 9.33
C VAL A 52 -12.64 -5.44 10.17
N ASP A 53 -13.24 -5.43 11.36
CA ASP A 53 -12.94 -4.47 12.41
C ASP A 53 -11.70 -4.95 13.14
N LEU A 54 -10.50 -4.57 12.70
CA LEU A 54 -9.29 -4.71 13.53
C LEU A 54 -8.18 -3.82 12.97
N PHE A 55 -8.09 -2.61 13.56
CA PHE A 55 -6.91 -2.01 14.18
C PHE A 55 -7.43 -0.80 14.99
N CYS A 56 -7.37 -0.86 16.32
CA CYS A 56 -7.84 0.23 17.20
C CYS A 56 -6.78 1.32 17.43
N PHE A 57 -5.62 1.21 16.79
CA PHE A 57 -4.53 2.17 16.93
C PHE A 57 -3.96 2.50 15.56
N PRO A 58 -3.78 3.79 15.21
CA PRO A 58 -2.89 4.12 14.12
C PRO A 58 -1.50 3.52 14.45
N PRO A 59 -0.77 2.94 13.48
CA PRO A 59 0.55 2.33 13.72
C PRO A 59 1.59 3.24 14.42
N LEU A 60 1.29 4.54 14.51
CA LEU A 60 2.08 5.59 15.13
C LEU A 60 1.89 5.70 16.66
N ASP A 61 0.88 5.07 17.25
CA ASP A 61 0.58 5.10 18.70
C ASP A 61 1.18 3.91 19.48
N ILE A 62 2.31 3.36 19.02
CA ILE A 62 3.04 2.31 19.75
C ILE A 62 4.04 2.99 20.71
N PRO A 63 3.82 2.99 22.04
CA PRO A 63 4.51 3.90 22.96
C PRO A 63 6.02 3.63 23.14
N GLN A 64 6.50 2.45 22.76
CA GLN A 64 7.92 2.10 22.80
C GLN A 64 8.19 0.89 21.92
N PHE A 65 8.94 1.06 20.85
CA PHE A 65 9.45 -0.05 20.05
C PHE A 65 10.94 0.15 19.79
N SER A 66 11.70 -0.95 19.83
CA SER A 66 13.06 -0.98 19.30
C SER A 66 12.98 -1.24 17.79
N PHE A 67 13.71 -0.46 17.00
CA PHE A 67 13.78 -0.62 15.55
C PHE A 67 15.15 -1.16 15.14
N LEU A 68 15.14 -2.11 14.20
CA LEU A 68 16.34 -2.58 13.51
C LEU A 68 16.39 -1.93 12.14
N ASN A 69 17.46 -1.18 11.85
CA ASN A 69 17.69 -0.60 10.54
C ASN A 69 18.81 -1.36 9.81
N PRO A 70 18.52 -2.42 9.03
CA PRO A 70 19.56 -3.13 8.28
C PRO A 70 20.18 -2.28 7.16
N PHE A 71 19.63 -1.10 6.87
CA PHE A 71 20.08 -0.22 5.79
C PHE A 71 20.89 0.99 6.27
N SER A 72 21.05 1.20 7.58
CA SER A 72 21.65 2.43 8.12
C SER A 72 23.10 2.68 7.69
N GLY A 73 23.85 1.63 7.34
CA GLY A 73 25.24 1.73 6.89
C GLY A 73 25.44 1.90 5.37
N PHE A 74 24.36 2.04 4.60
CA PHE A 74 24.42 2.06 3.14
C PHE A 74 23.98 3.42 2.58
N ASP A 75 24.87 4.09 1.86
CA ASP A 75 24.50 5.30 1.13
C ASP A 75 23.64 4.94 -0.09
N LYS A 76 22.51 5.62 -0.25
CA LYS A 76 21.53 5.31 -1.30
C LYS A 76 22.04 5.62 -2.71
N SER A 77 22.92 6.61 -2.86
CA SER A 77 23.47 7.02 -4.15
C SER A 77 24.68 6.19 -4.57
N GLU A 78 25.43 5.66 -3.61
CA GLU A 78 26.65 4.87 -3.84
C GLU A 78 26.40 3.36 -3.84
N THR A 79 25.30 2.90 -3.22
CA THR A 79 24.99 1.48 -3.09
C THR A 79 24.16 0.98 -4.28
N ALA A 80 24.64 -0.08 -4.94
CA ALA A 80 23.92 -0.71 -6.05
C ALA A 80 22.55 -1.27 -5.59
N PRO A 81 21.47 -1.13 -6.39
CA PRO A 81 20.13 -1.61 -6.03
C PRO A 81 20.06 -3.08 -5.61
N VAL A 82 20.91 -3.94 -6.20
CA VAL A 82 20.97 -5.37 -5.88
C VAL A 82 21.38 -5.63 -4.42
N VAL A 83 22.22 -4.77 -3.83
CA VAL A 83 22.65 -4.91 -2.43
C VAL A 83 21.48 -4.69 -1.48
N PHE A 84 20.63 -3.69 -1.75
CA PHE A 84 19.41 -3.46 -0.98
C PHE A 84 18.44 -4.64 -1.06
N GLN A 85 18.31 -5.27 -2.24
CA GLN A 85 17.47 -6.45 -2.41
C GLN A 85 18.01 -7.65 -1.61
N GLN A 86 19.33 -7.88 -1.65
CA GLN A 86 19.97 -8.96 -0.89
C GLN A 86 19.82 -8.75 0.62
N LEU A 87 20.03 -7.52 1.12
CA LEU A 87 19.81 -7.17 2.53
C LEU A 87 18.36 -7.42 2.96
N PHE A 88 17.40 -7.02 2.14
CA PHE A 88 15.98 -7.28 2.40
C PHE A 88 15.69 -8.79 2.48
N LEU A 89 16.17 -9.59 1.53
CA LEU A 89 15.94 -11.04 1.51
C LEU A 89 16.59 -11.73 2.71
N TYR A 90 17.83 -11.35 3.04
CA TYR A 90 18.53 -11.85 4.22
C TYR A 90 17.74 -11.53 5.50
N HIS A 91 17.34 -10.27 5.69
CA HIS A 91 16.54 -9.86 6.84
C HIS A 91 15.19 -10.61 6.89
N ARG A 92 14.50 -10.73 5.76
CA ARG A 92 13.24 -11.48 5.67
C ARG A 92 13.40 -12.96 6.03
N SER A 93 14.49 -13.60 5.61
CA SER A 93 14.80 -14.99 5.98
C SER A 93 15.10 -15.14 7.47
N ARG A 94 15.82 -14.18 8.07
CA ARG A 94 16.21 -14.21 9.48
C ARG A 94 15.00 -14.05 10.41
N TYR A 95 14.05 -13.21 10.01
CA TYR A 95 12.79 -12.95 10.73
C TYR A 95 11.61 -13.63 10.03
N SER A 96 11.81 -14.85 9.51
CA SER A 96 10.79 -15.59 8.75
C SER A 96 9.52 -15.87 9.56
N SER A 97 9.66 -16.05 10.88
CA SER A 97 8.58 -16.29 11.85
C SER A 97 7.70 -15.06 12.12
N PHE A 98 8.17 -13.86 11.78
CA PHE A 98 7.41 -12.62 11.96
C PHE A 98 6.51 -12.37 10.74
N ILE A 99 5.34 -11.78 11.00
CA ILE A 99 4.42 -11.34 9.94
C ILE A 99 4.97 -10.04 9.34
N PRO A 100 5.31 -10.01 8.04
CA PRO A 100 5.79 -8.78 7.42
C PRO A 100 4.63 -7.80 7.29
N ILE A 101 4.91 -6.55 7.61
CA ILE A 101 3.98 -5.44 7.46
C ILE A 101 4.67 -4.41 6.57
N PHE A 102 4.06 -4.12 5.42
CA PHE A 102 4.51 -3.10 4.49
C PHE A 102 3.63 -1.88 4.65
N THR A 103 4.22 -0.70 4.71
CA THR A 103 3.47 0.55 4.82
C THR A 103 3.81 1.46 3.65
N ASP A 104 2.82 2.21 3.19
CA ASP A 104 2.98 3.28 2.21
C ASP A 104 2.26 4.55 2.69
N GLY A 105 2.83 5.70 2.34
CA GLY A 105 2.26 7.01 2.66
C GLY A 105 1.71 7.66 1.40
N TRP A 106 0.49 8.17 1.45
CA TRP A 106 -0.13 8.93 0.37
C TRP A 106 -0.30 10.40 0.78
N LYS A 107 0.05 11.32 -0.12
CA LYS A 107 -0.19 12.75 0.06
C LYS A 107 -0.80 13.36 -1.20
N SER A 108 -1.87 14.12 -1.04
CA SER A 108 -2.47 14.97 -2.07
C SER A 108 -2.60 16.42 -1.55
N ALA A 109 -3.00 17.35 -2.42
CA ALA A 109 -2.99 18.80 -2.15
C ALA A 109 -3.75 19.27 -0.89
N GLY A 110 -4.59 18.42 -0.29
CA GLY A 110 -5.26 18.69 0.98
C GLY A 110 -5.48 17.45 1.85
N HIS A 111 -4.89 16.30 1.51
CA HIS A 111 -5.12 15.07 2.26
C HIS A 111 -3.83 14.30 2.45
N VAL A 112 -3.71 13.68 3.62
CA VAL A 112 -2.66 12.69 3.91
C VAL A 112 -3.36 11.39 4.28
N GLY A 113 -2.86 10.29 3.74
CA GLY A 113 -3.30 8.95 4.09
C GLY A 113 -2.13 8.01 4.25
N CYS A 114 -2.39 6.85 4.82
CA CYS A 114 -1.45 5.74 4.87
C CYS A 114 -2.14 4.47 4.41
N ALA A 115 -1.37 3.55 3.85
CA ALA A 115 -1.78 2.19 3.57
C ALA A 115 -0.82 1.22 4.25
N MET A 116 -1.33 0.07 4.64
CA MET A 116 -0.57 -1.00 5.23
C MET A 116 -1.00 -2.33 4.60
N SER A 117 -0.05 -3.20 4.28
CA SER A 117 -0.28 -4.52 3.71
C SER A 117 0.48 -5.57 4.51
N PHE A 118 -0.19 -6.66 4.83
CA PHE A 118 0.38 -7.86 5.44
C PHE A 118 -0.22 -9.08 4.72
N PRO A 119 0.33 -10.30 4.87
CA PRO A 119 0.00 -11.43 3.98
C PRO A 119 -1.49 -11.76 3.85
N SER A 120 -2.30 -11.45 4.86
CA SER A 120 -3.73 -11.75 4.88
C SER A 120 -4.63 -10.59 4.44
N ASP A 121 -4.15 -9.34 4.44
CA ASP A 121 -5.02 -8.19 4.22
C ASP A 121 -4.25 -6.90 3.82
N THR A 122 -4.98 -5.92 3.29
CA THR A 122 -4.47 -4.58 3.00
C THR A 122 -5.46 -3.53 3.47
N GLN A 123 -4.98 -2.59 4.29
CA GLN A 123 -5.78 -1.54 4.91
C GLN A 123 -5.27 -0.15 4.50
N SER A 124 -6.15 0.84 4.49
CA SER A 124 -5.78 2.23 4.20
C SER A 124 -6.60 3.21 5.03
N TYR A 125 -5.96 4.25 5.54
CA TYR A 125 -6.56 5.27 6.40
C TYR A 125 -6.27 6.66 5.88
N ARG A 126 -7.21 7.58 6.12
CA ARG A 126 -6.99 9.01 5.98
C ARG A 126 -6.53 9.56 7.34
N LEU A 127 -5.38 10.21 7.38
CA LEU A 127 -4.78 10.73 8.61
C LEU A 127 -5.24 12.15 8.94
N HIS A 128 -5.61 12.95 7.93
CA HIS A 128 -6.10 14.32 8.11
C HIS A 128 -7.31 14.59 7.21
N ASN A 129 -8.27 15.36 7.74
CA ASN A 129 -9.41 15.90 7.00
C ASN A 129 -9.08 17.27 6.41
#